data_AF-A0A922WNX9-F1
#
_entry.id   AF-A0A922WNX9-F1
#
_cell.length_a   1.000
_cell.length_b   1.000
_cell.length_c   1.000
_cell.angle_alpha   90.00
_cell.angle_beta   90.00
_cell.angle_gamma   90.00
#
_symmetry.space_group_name_H-M   'P 1'
#
loop_
_entity.id
_entity.type
_entity.pdbx_description
1 polymer ?
#
loop_
_entity_poly.entity_id
_entity_poly.type
_entity_poly.pdbx_seq_one_letter_code
_entity_poly.pdbx_strand_id
1 'polypeptide(L)'
;MIPRLFVSPAIARVRLPPICEIAATARCIAAQTSKVNRSRGRRETSQAAQIGAMSAAAMARGDRVLSSLLSNDDLDRMLADCVRSVLAGRSPAPWEHHGGPTADLARAVSERAEFHGIALLLAEHRGALEAMPTDAADAIRSQARRMVIAERLQKPRLAALIDSLHAAGVPSLLLKGAAIAYLYYASPAARPRGDTDLLIDQADLSQARTTFLAEGWVRHTAPEFGDLQETWEMDCGGGMIHAVDLHWQMSNRAMLRRMLPVASFRAQRKPVLRLSPHAFAPDPVLLLVHGAVNQAWHEHRGFYLGDVVVHGGRRLIWAVDYHMLCRQFTAADWERLVAYCTAQDTGAVVHHALTGAIGDIGLALPDGIADRLLPASGRSPAFDYIRDTDTLANIRADLGAAESLMVGARVLWRAAFAPRAQLLERYPAAAGWPTALLRARRLGGGLLRMLGGARGAQGPR
;
A
#
# COMPACT_ATOMS: atom_id res chain seq x y z
N MET A 1 44.73 -61.89 16.92
CA MET A 1 43.32 -61.53 16.70
C MET A 1 43.12 -60.05 17.02
N ILE A 2 43.06 -59.19 16.00
CA ILE A 2 42.52 -57.81 16.03
C ILE A 2 41.97 -57.57 14.59
N PRO A 3 40.70 -57.20 14.39
CA PRO A 3 40.09 -57.16 13.05
C PRO A 3 40.34 -55.81 12.34
N ARG A 4 40.63 -55.88 11.03
CA ARG A 4 40.75 -54.72 10.14
C ARG A 4 39.37 -54.16 9.77
N LEU A 5 39.17 -52.88 10.09
CA LEU A 5 38.05 -52.05 9.63
C LEU A 5 38.19 -51.78 8.11
N PHE A 6 37.16 -52.14 7.34
CA PHE A 6 36.97 -51.70 5.97
C PHE A 6 36.17 -50.39 5.98
N VAL A 7 36.76 -49.31 5.46
CA VAL A 7 36.08 -48.04 5.18
C VAL A 7 35.61 -48.07 3.73
N SER A 8 34.29 -47.90 3.53
CA SER A 8 33.66 -47.79 2.21
C SER A 8 33.55 -46.31 1.78
N PRO A 9 33.91 -45.92 0.55
CA PRO A 9 33.65 -44.58 0.05
C PRO A 9 32.36 -44.57 -0.80
N ALA A 10 31.25 -44.14 -0.22
CA ALA A 10 30.03 -43.84 -0.97
C ALA A 10 30.01 -42.34 -1.34
N ILE A 11 30.53 -42.01 -2.52
CA ILE A 11 30.29 -40.70 -3.16
C ILE A 11 28.91 -40.77 -3.82
N ALA A 12 27.92 -40.11 -3.21
CA ALA A 12 26.61 -39.92 -3.82
C ALA A 12 26.75 -38.98 -5.04
N ARG A 13 26.58 -39.53 -6.25
CA ARG A 13 26.48 -38.75 -7.48
C ARG A 13 25.18 -37.93 -7.45
N VAL A 14 25.30 -36.61 -7.35
CA VAL A 14 24.22 -35.66 -7.63
C VAL A 14 23.82 -35.85 -9.10
N ARG A 15 22.61 -36.39 -9.35
CA ARG A 15 22.03 -36.43 -10.71
C ARG A 15 21.62 -35.01 -11.08
N LEU A 16 22.26 -34.44 -12.10
CA LEU A 16 21.75 -33.26 -12.80
C LEU A 16 20.43 -33.62 -13.50
N PRO A 17 19.43 -32.72 -13.53
CA PRO A 17 18.18 -32.95 -14.22
C PRO A 17 18.41 -33.15 -15.73
N PRO A 18 17.58 -33.96 -16.41
CA PRO A 18 17.72 -34.21 -17.85
C PRO A 18 17.54 -32.92 -18.65
N ILE A 19 18.30 -32.79 -19.75
CA ILE A 19 18.38 -31.62 -20.64
C ILE A 19 17.00 -31.12 -21.12
N CYS A 20 15.97 -31.98 -21.15
CA CYS A 20 14.60 -31.60 -21.49
C CYS A 20 13.92 -30.66 -20.47
N GLU A 21 14.21 -30.77 -19.17
CA GLU A 21 13.65 -29.87 -18.14
C GLU A 21 14.30 -28.48 -18.19
N ILE A 22 15.60 -28.43 -18.51
CA ILE A 22 16.35 -27.19 -18.71
C ILE A 22 15.79 -26.44 -19.94
N ALA A 23 15.49 -27.15 -21.03
CA ALA A 23 14.92 -26.56 -22.24
C ALA A 23 13.46 -26.08 -22.07
N ALA A 24 12.65 -26.77 -21.25
CA ALA A 24 11.30 -26.30 -20.90
C ALA A 24 11.34 -25.03 -20.05
N THR A 25 12.24 -25.00 -19.05
CA THR A 25 12.47 -23.84 -18.18
C THR A 25 12.99 -22.64 -18.98
N ALA A 26 13.95 -22.85 -19.89
CA ALA A 26 14.49 -21.79 -20.75
C ALA A 26 13.44 -21.23 -21.73
N ARG A 27 12.56 -22.07 -22.30
CA ARG A 27 11.44 -21.62 -23.14
C ARG A 27 10.39 -20.85 -22.34
N CYS A 28 10.13 -21.26 -21.10
CA CYS A 28 9.26 -20.52 -20.18
C CYS A 28 9.85 -19.14 -19.85
N ILE A 29 11.16 -19.06 -19.55
CA ILE A 29 11.88 -17.80 -19.28
C ILE A 29 11.88 -16.90 -20.52
N ALA A 30 12.14 -17.42 -21.73
CA ALA A 30 12.11 -16.63 -22.96
C ALA A 30 10.70 -16.12 -23.30
N ALA A 31 9.67 -16.95 -23.10
CA ALA A 31 8.27 -16.54 -23.24
C ALA A 31 7.89 -15.47 -22.20
N GLN A 32 8.39 -15.58 -20.96
CA GLN A 32 8.23 -14.60 -19.89
C GLN A 32 8.91 -13.28 -20.26
N THR A 33 10.16 -13.26 -20.70
CA THR A 33 10.85 -12.02 -21.14
C THR A 33 10.09 -11.35 -22.28
N SER A 34 9.53 -12.13 -23.21
CA SER A 34 8.70 -11.59 -24.30
C SER A 34 7.34 -11.04 -23.83
N LYS A 35 6.75 -11.63 -22.78
CA LYS A 35 5.50 -11.15 -22.15
C LYS A 35 5.74 -9.94 -21.26
N VAL A 36 6.82 -9.91 -20.49
CA VAL A 36 7.29 -8.76 -19.67
C VAL A 36 7.60 -7.56 -20.56
N ASN A 37 8.28 -7.78 -21.69
CA ASN A 37 8.56 -6.69 -22.64
C ASN A 37 7.28 -6.19 -23.33
N ARG A 38 6.33 -7.08 -23.63
CA ARG A 38 5.00 -6.69 -24.15
C ARG A 38 4.12 -6.02 -23.09
N SER A 39 4.18 -6.42 -21.82
CA SER A 39 3.44 -5.77 -20.73
C SER A 39 4.04 -4.41 -20.38
N ARG A 40 5.37 -4.25 -20.42
CA ARG A 40 6.05 -2.94 -20.32
C ARG A 40 5.67 -2.01 -21.47
N GLY A 41 5.73 -2.47 -22.72
CA GLY A 41 5.30 -1.67 -23.87
C GLY A 41 3.81 -1.35 -23.86
N ARG A 42 2.96 -2.25 -23.34
CA ARG A 42 1.55 -1.97 -23.07
C ARG A 42 1.35 -1.01 -21.92
N ARG A 43 2.20 -1.00 -20.87
CA ARG A 43 2.11 -0.05 -19.76
C ARG A 43 2.37 1.36 -20.28
N GLU A 44 3.46 1.58 -21.03
CA GLU A 44 3.79 2.88 -21.66
C GLU A 44 2.70 3.39 -22.63
N THR A 45 1.88 2.49 -23.20
CA THR A 45 0.80 2.82 -24.14
C THR A 45 -0.61 2.61 -23.56
N SER A 46 -0.72 2.21 -22.29
CA SER A 46 -2.01 1.87 -21.67
C SER A 46 -2.78 3.14 -21.33
N GLN A 47 -4.11 3.05 -21.40
CA GLN A 47 -4.98 4.13 -20.94
C GLN A 47 -4.73 4.47 -19.46
N ALA A 48 -4.32 3.50 -18.63
CA ALA A 48 -3.92 3.72 -17.24
C ALA A 48 -2.64 4.56 -17.09
N ALA A 49 -1.64 4.38 -17.96
CA ALA A 49 -0.44 5.23 -17.98
C ALA A 49 -0.69 6.58 -18.65
N GLN A 50 -1.57 6.65 -19.64
CA GLN A 50 -2.02 7.94 -20.19
C GLN A 50 -2.82 8.74 -19.16
N ILE A 51 -3.69 8.09 -18.37
CA ILE A 51 -4.42 8.70 -17.24
C ILE A 51 -3.43 9.10 -16.12
N GLY A 52 -2.48 8.24 -15.76
CA GLY A 52 -1.44 8.51 -14.78
C GLY A 52 -0.52 9.68 -15.17
N ALA A 53 -0.08 9.73 -16.44
CA ALA A 53 0.77 10.80 -16.97
C ALA A 53 0.02 12.14 -17.12
N MET A 54 -1.27 12.12 -17.50
CA MET A 54 -2.12 13.31 -17.52
C MET A 54 -2.33 13.87 -16.11
N SER A 55 -2.56 13.00 -15.12
CA SER A 55 -2.72 13.36 -13.70
C SER A 55 -1.41 13.91 -13.09
N ALA A 56 -0.25 13.31 -13.40
CA ALA A 56 1.08 13.80 -13.00
C ALA A 56 1.38 15.23 -13.45
N ALA A 57 1.17 15.45 -14.75
CA ALA A 57 1.47 16.71 -15.38
C ALA A 57 0.48 17.78 -14.92
N ALA A 58 -0.76 17.43 -14.60
CA ALA A 58 -1.75 18.35 -14.04
C ALA A 58 -1.43 18.72 -12.58
N MET A 59 -1.06 17.75 -11.72
CA MET A 59 -0.69 18.03 -10.33
C MET A 59 0.58 18.88 -10.20
N ALA A 60 1.60 18.64 -11.04
CA ALA A 60 2.80 19.48 -11.10
C ALA A 60 2.53 20.90 -11.66
N ARG A 61 1.40 21.09 -12.38
CA ARG A 61 0.92 22.39 -12.88
C ARG A 61 -0.10 23.06 -11.94
N GLY A 62 -0.65 22.34 -10.96
CA GLY A 62 -1.70 22.80 -10.05
C GLY A 62 -1.31 24.03 -9.23
N ASP A 63 -0.04 24.15 -8.85
CA ASP A 63 0.48 25.30 -8.11
C ASP A 63 0.51 26.61 -8.93
N ARG A 64 0.31 26.56 -10.25
CA ARG A 64 0.44 27.74 -11.14
C ARG A 64 -0.85 28.23 -11.79
N VAL A 65 -2.00 27.56 -11.61
CA VAL A 65 -3.27 27.95 -12.27
C VAL A 65 -4.35 28.43 -11.30
N LEU A 66 -4.12 28.39 -9.98
CA LEU A 66 -5.06 28.97 -9.01
C LEU A 66 -4.90 30.49 -8.87
N SER A 67 -4.96 31.22 -9.99
CA SER A 67 -5.24 32.65 -9.93
C SER A 67 -6.76 32.83 -9.83
N SER A 68 -7.20 33.16 -8.60
CA SER A 68 -8.57 33.52 -8.17
C SER A 68 -9.55 32.37 -7.87
N LEU A 69 -9.42 31.73 -6.68
CA LEU A 69 -10.41 31.82 -5.57
C LEU A 69 -10.44 30.61 -4.61
N LEU A 70 -10.02 29.39 -4.97
CA LEU A 70 -10.01 28.23 -4.06
C LEU A 70 -8.68 27.46 -4.11
N SER A 71 -8.09 27.18 -2.95
CA SER A 71 -6.90 26.32 -2.81
C SER A 71 -7.26 24.83 -2.84
N ASN A 72 -6.25 23.96 -3.02
CA ASN A 72 -6.46 22.51 -2.86
C ASN A 72 -7.00 22.16 -1.46
N ASP A 73 -6.56 22.86 -0.41
CA ASP A 73 -7.06 22.66 0.95
C ASP A 73 -8.53 23.06 1.10
N ASP A 74 -8.98 24.09 0.37
CA ASP A 74 -10.41 24.45 0.32
C ASP A 74 -11.24 23.36 -0.34
N LEU A 75 -10.78 22.85 -1.49
CA LEU A 75 -11.45 21.75 -2.19
C LEU A 75 -11.49 20.47 -1.35
N ASP A 76 -10.39 20.14 -0.67
CA ASP A 76 -10.30 18.97 0.22
C ASP A 76 -11.30 19.09 1.36
N ARG A 77 -11.44 20.28 1.96
CA ARG A 77 -12.45 20.55 3.01
C ARG A 77 -13.88 20.40 2.48
N MET A 78 -14.19 20.98 1.32
CA MET A 78 -15.51 20.85 0.69
C MET A 78 -15.85 19.38 0.37
N LEU A 79 -14.87 18.62 -0.14
CA LEU A 79 -15.02 17.19 -0.40
C LEU A 79 -15.19 16.39 0.90
N ALA A 80 -14.46 16.74 1.96
CA ALA A 80 -14.59 16.11 3.27
C ALA A 80 -15.98 16.33 3.88
N ASP A 81 -16.55 17.54 3.74
CA ASP A 81 -17.90 17.86 4.18
C ASP A 81 -18.98 17.09 3.39
N CYS A 82 -18.75 16.90 2.08
CA CYS A 82 -19.60 16.03 1.26
C CYS A 82 -19.54 14.59 1.76
N VAL A 83 -18.34 14.04 2.00
CA VAL A 83 -18.15 12.69 2.54
C VAL A 83 -18.82 12.55 3.92
N ARG A 84 -18.68 13.54 4.81
CA ARG A 84 -19.33 13.55 6.13
C ARG A 84 -20.85 13.45 6.01
N SER A 85 -21.44 14.21 5.09
CA SER A 85 -22.88 14.19 4.83
C SER A 85 -23.34 12.84 4.28
N VAL A 86 -22.62 12.31 3.29
CA VAL A 86 -22.88 11.01 2.66
C VAL A 86 -22.82 9.87 3.69
N LEU A 87 -21.79 9.83 4.53
CA LEU A 87 -21.65 8.80 5.57
C LEU A 87 -22.72 8.89 6.65
N ALA A 88 -23.27 10.08 6.88
CA ALA A 88 -24.40 10.31 7.77
C ALA A 88 -25.77 10.08 7.11
N GLY A 89 -25.81 9.70 5.82
CA GLY A 89 -27.06 9.49 5.07
C GLY A 89 -27.84 10.78 4.79
N ARG A 90 -27.15 11.93 4.76
CA ARG A 90 -27.74 13.24 4.48
C ARG A 90 -27.25 13.77 3.14
N SER A 91 -28.09 14.54 2.45
CA SER A 91 -27.66 15.29 1.27
C SER A 91 -26.63 16.36 1.68
N PRO A 92 -25.48 16.46 0.98
CA PRO A 92 -24.55 17.56 1.16
C PRO A 92 -25.20 18.91 0.88
N ALA A 93 -24.71 19.96 1.55
CA ALA A 93 -25.11 21.32 1.23
C ALA A 93 -24.63 21.71 -0.18
N PRO A 94 -25.40 22.52 -0.93
CA PRO A 94 -24.96 23.05 -2.22
C PRO A 94 -23.66 23.84 -2.06
N TRP A 95 -22.76 23.69 -3.02
CA TRP A 95 -21.50 24.43 -3.03
C TRP A 95 -21.76 25.90 -3.33
N GLU A 96 -21.43 26.78 -2.39
CA GLU A 96 -21.46 28.22 -2.62
C GLU A 96 -20.36 28.59 -3.62
N HIS A 97 -20.71 28.77 -4.90
CA HIS A 97 -19.78 29.23 -5.94
C HIS A 97 -20.19 30.60 -6.47
N HIS A 98 -19.41 31.62 -6.13
CA HIS A 98 -19.55 32.97 -6.68
C HIS A 98 -18.58 33.14 -7.86
N GLY A 99 -19.05 32.85 -9.08
CA GLY A 99 -18.49 33.34 -10.36
C GLY A 99 -16.99 33.14 -10.61
N GLY A 100 -16.63 32.09 -11.35
CA GLY A 100 -15.31 31.82 -11.93
C GLY A 100 -15.34 30.58 -12.85
N PRO A 101 -14.40 30.40 -13.79
CA PRO A 101 -14.54 29.48 -14.93
C PRO A 101 -14.81 28.03 -14.51
N THR A 102 -15.92 27.47 -15.02
CA THR A 102 -16.47 26.17 -14.60
C THR A 102 -15.56 24.99 -14.91
N ALA A 103 -14.84 25.04 -16.04
CA ALA A 103 -13.99 23.94 -16.51
C ALA A 103 -12.74 23.72 -15.63
N ASP A 104 -12.08 24.79 -15.18
CA ASP A 104 -10.89 24.67 -14.33
C ASP A 104 -11.25 24.20 -12.92
N LEU A 105 -12.35 24.70 -12.36
CA LEU A 105 -12.88 24.20 -11.10
C LEU A 105 -13.26 22.73 -11.19
N ALA A 106 -14.00 22.33 -12.24
CA ALA A 106 -14.39 20.94 -12.46
C ALA A 106 -13.18 20.01 -12.58
N ARG A 107 -12.15 20.44 -13.29
CA ARG A 107 -10.88 19.72 -13.40
C ARG A 107 -10.21 19.59 -12.04
N ALA A 108 -10.06 20.68 -11.28
CA ALA A 108 -9.44 20.66 -9.95
C ALA A 108 -10.21 19.74 -8.98
N VAL A 109 -11.54 19.85 -8.93
CA VAL A 109 -12.41 18.98 -8.12
C VAL A 109 -12.22 17.51 -8.51
N SER A 110 -12.19 17.20 -9.81
CA SER A 110 -11.98 15.83 -10.29
C SER A 110 -10.61 15.30 -9.87
N GLU A 111 -9.54 16.10 -10.00
CA GLU A 111 -8.18 15.73 -9.59
C GLU A 111 -8.11 15.45 -8.08
N ARG A 112 -8.75 16.30 -7.26
CA ARG A 112 -8.82 16.11 -5.80
C ARG A 112 -9.68 14.89 -5.41
N ALA A 113 -10.81 14.65 -6.09
CA ALA A 113 -11.63 13.47 -5.87
C ALA A 113 -10.90 12.16 -6.25
N GLU A 114 -10.06 12.18 -7.29
CA GLU A 114 -9.14 11.10 -7.67
C GLU A 114 -8.04 10.88 -6.65
N PHE A 115 -7.37 11.96 -6.24
CA PHE A 115 -6.39 11.91 -5.15
C PHE A 115 -7.01 11.29 -3.90
N HIS A 116 -8.20 11.73 -3.48
CA HIS A 116 -8.85 11.20 -2.29
C HIS A 116 -9.48 9.82 -2.46
N GLY A 117 -9.72 9.35 -3.69
CA GLY A 117 -10.29 8.04 -3.97
C GLY A 117 -11.77 7.90 -3.64
N ILE A 118 -12.54 8.99 -3.66
CA ILE A 118 -13.92 9.05 -3.14
C ILE A 118 -14.99 9.21 -4.22
N ALA A 119 -14.63 9.23 -5.51
CA ALA A 119 -15.57 9.55 -6.58
C ALA A 119 -16.80 8.63 -6.63
N LEU A 120 -16.63 7.31 -6.55
CA LEU A 120 -17.77 6.39 -6.55
C LEU A 120 -18.57 6.46 -5.25
N LEU A 121 -17.94 6.68 -4.10
CA LEU A 121 -18.64 6.89 -2.84
C LEU A 121 -19.61 8.08 -2.93
N LEU A 122 -19.16 9.19 -3.51
CA LEU A 122 -20.01 10.36 -3.76
C LEU A 122 -21.09 10.07 -4.80
N ALA A 123 -20.74 9.38 -5.89
CA ALA A 123 -21.69 9.08 -6.98
C ALA A 123 -22.78 8.07 -6.61
N GLU A 124 -22.54 7.19 -5.63
CA GLU A 124 -23.54 6.23 -5.13
C GLU A 124 -24.59 6.89 -4.22
N HIS A 125 -24.29 8.05 -3.63
CA HIS A 125 -25.23 8.76 -2.77
C HIS A 125 -26.14 9.70 -3.57
N ARG A 126 -27.45 9.52 -3.42
CA ARG A 126 -28.47 10.38 -4.03
C ARG A 126 -28.32 11.83 -3.52
N GLY A 127 -28.24 12.80 -4.41
CA GLY A 127 -28.17 14.22 -4.02
C GLY A 127 -26.74 14.74 -3.80
N ALA A 128 -25.72 13.87 -3.74
CA ALA A 128 -24.35 14.32 -3.46
C ALA A 128 -23.70 15.06 -4.62
N LEU A 129 -23.99 14.62 -5.85
CA LEU A 129 -23.44 15.27 -7.05
C LEU A 129 -24.27 16.48 -7.47
N GLU A 130 -25.57 16.49 -7.14
CA GLU A 130 -26.48 17.62 -7.36
C GLU A 130 -26.12 18.85 -6.52
N ALA A 131 -25.37 18.65 -5.42
CA ALA A 131 -24.81 19.73 -4.63
C ALA A 131 -23.60 20.42 -5.27
N MET A 132 -23.04 19.85 -6.35
CA MET A 132 -21.81 20.32 -7.00
C MET A 132 -22.12 21.00 -8.34
N PRO A 133 -21.20 21.84 -8.88
CA PRO A 133 -21.29 22.31 -10.25
C PRO A 133 -21.40 21.15 -11.26
N THR A 134 -22.23 21.30 -12.30
CA THR A 134 -22.55 20.23 -13.26
C THR A 134 -21.31 19.59 -13.88
N ASP A 135 -20.34 20.40 -14.32
CA ASP A 135 -19.10 19.91 -14.94
C ASP A 135 -18.27 19.06 -13.95
N ALA A 136 -18.23 19.44 -12.67
CA ALA A 136 -17.55 18.70 -11.62
C ALA A 136 -18.28 17.39 -11.31
N ALA A 137 -19.61 17.44 -11.23
CA ALA A 137 -20.46 16.27 -11.05
C ALA A 137 -20.30 15.26 -12.20
N ASP A 138 -20.24 15.73 -13.46
CA ASP A 138 -20.02 14.90 -14.63
C ASP A 138 -18.62 14.25 -14.63
N ALA A 139 -17.59 14.99 -14.22
CA ALA A 139 -16.24 14.47 -14.08
C ALA A 139 -16.16 13.37 -13.01
N ILE A 140 -16.77 13.59 -11.84
CA ILE A 140 -16.87 12.58 -10.76
C ILE A 140 -17.66 11.35 -11.24
N ARG A 141 -18.78 11.52 -11.96
CA ARG A 141 -19.53 10.39 -12.56
C ARG A 141 -18.66 9.60 -13.54
N SER A 142 -17.86 10.28 -14.34
CA SER A 142 -16.93 9.63 -15.27
C SER A 142 -15.89 8.79 -14.53
N GLN A 143 -15.31 9.32 -13.45
CA GLN A 143 -14.36 8.59 -12.62
C GLN A 143 -15.02 7.40 -11.89
N ALA A 144 -16.20 7.59 -11.33
CA ALA A 144 -16.98 6.53 -10.68
C ALA A 144 -17.24 5.36 -11.64
N ARG A 145 -17.61 5.64 -12.90
CA ARG A 145 -17.75 4.60 -13.94
C ARG A 145 -16.46 3.83 -14.20
N ARG A 146 -15.31 4.52 -14.27
CA ARG A 146 -14.00 3.87 -14.43
C ARG A 146 -13.69 2.93 -13.27
N MET A 147 -13.99 3.34 -12.03
CA MET A 147 -13.79 2.51 -10.84
C MET A 147 -14.65 1.23 -10.87
N VAL A 148 -15.92 1.33 -11.28
CA VAL A 148 -16.79 0.15 -11.44
C VAL A 148 -16.28 -0.78 -12.54
N ILE A 149 -15.85 -0.24 -13.68
CA ILE A 149 -15.28 -1.04 -14.77
C ILE A 149 -14.00 -1.75 -14.29
N ALA A 150 -13.14 -1.05 -13.54
CA ALA A 150 -11.91 -1.63 -13.01
C ALA A 150 -12.18 -2.81 -12.09
N GLU A 151 -13.06 -2.63 -11.12
CA GLU A 151 -13.45 -3.72 -10.22
C GLU A 151 -14.03 -4.92 -10.99
N ARG A 152 -14.88 -4.69 -12.00
CA ARG A 152 -15.46 -5.76 -12.82
C ARG A 152 -14.42 -6.56 -13.61
N LEU A 153 -13.35 -5.91 -14.07
CA LEU A 153 -12.28 -6.58 -14.82
C LEU A 153 -11.29 -7.29 -13.88
N GLN A 154 -10.99 -6.70 -12.73
CA GLN A 154 -10.00 -7.23 -11.77
C GLN A 154 -10.54 -8.42 -10.97
N LYS A 155 -11.80 -8.33 -10.50
CA LYS A 155 -12.39 -9.31 -9.57
C LYS A 155 -12.29 -10.75 -10.07
N PRO A 156 -12.67 -11.10 -11.32
CA PRO A 156 -12.59 -12.49 -11.79
C PRO A 156 -11.16 -13.03 -11.80
N ARG A 157 -10.17 -12.19 -12.12
CA ARG A 157 -8.75 -12.58 -12.14
C ARG A 157 -8.23 -12.84 -10.73
N LEU A 158 -8.60 -11.97 -9.78
CA LEU A 158 -8.21 -12.13 -8.39
C LEU A 158 -8.90 -13.34 -7.74
N ALA A 159 -10.19 -13.56 -8.00
CA ALA A 159 -10.92 -14.72 -7.50
C ALA A 159 -10.30 -16.03 -7.99
N ALA A 160 -10.03 -16.15 -9.30
CA ALA A 160 -9.38 -17.32 -9.88
C ALA A 160 -8.01 -17.59 -9.26
N LEU A 161 -7.18 -16.55 -9.06
CA LEU A 161 -5.89 -16.68 -8.39
C LEU A 161 -6.04 -17.22 -6.97
N ILE A 162 -6.99 -16.70 -6.19
CA ILE A 162 -7.22 -17.15 -4.80
C ILE A 162 -7.70 -18.60 -4.77
N ASP A 163 -8.62 -18.99 -5.65
CA ASP A 163 -9.14 -20.34 -5.75
C ASP A 163 -8.02 -21.33 -6.15
N SER A 164 -7.16 -20.95 -7.10
CA SER A 164 -6.01 -21.77 -7.51
C SER A 164 -4.92 -21.85 -6.44
N LEU A 165 -4.70 -20.79 -5.66
CA LEU A 165 -3.80 -20.84 -4.49
C LEU A 165 -4.35 -21.81 -3.45
N HIS A 166 -5.65 -21.76 -3.16
CA HIS A 166 -6.31 -22.68 -2.25
C HIS A 166 -6.21 -24.13 -2.73
N ALA A 167 -6.52 -24.40 -4.00
CA ALA A 167 -6.44 -25.74 -4.59
C ALA A 167 -5.00 -26.30 -4.58
N ALA A 168 -3.99 -25.42 -4.68
CA ALA A 168 -2.59 -25.77 -4.55
C ALA A 168 -2.11 -25.93 -3.09
N GLY A 169 -3.00 -25.81 -2.11
CA GLY A 169 -2.66 -25.93 -0.70
C GLY A 169 -1.91 -24.72 -0.13
N VAL A 170 -2.07 -23.53 -0.73
CA VAL A 170 -1.43 -22.28 -0.30
C VAL A 170 -2.47 -21.33 0.33
N PRO A 171 -2.61 -21.30 1.66
CA PRO A 171 -3.55 -20.40 2.32
C PRO A 171 -3.08 -18.94 2.25
N SER A 172 -3.85 -18.11 1.54
CA SER A 172 -3.57 -16.68 1.39
C SER A 172 -4.50 -15.82 2.26
N LEU A 173 -4.03 -14.64 2.64
CA LEU A 173 -4.82 -13.60 3.29
C LEU A 173 -4.79 -12.31 2.49
N LEU A 174 -5.96 -11.76 2.18
CA LEU A 174 -6.11 -10.41 1.67
C LEU A 174 -5.78 -9.41 2.76
N LEU A 175 -4.98 -8.41 2.42
CA LEU A 175 -4.64 -7.32 3.32
C LEU A 175 -5.18 -5.97 2.79
N LYS A 176 -5.02 -4.93 3.63
CA LYS A 176 -5.18 -3.51 3.30
C LYS A 176 -6.41 -3.18 2.42
N GLY A 177 -6.16 -2.59 1.26
CA GLY A 177 -7.09 -2.13 0.22
C GLY A 177 -8.19 -3.13 -0.10
N ALA A 178 -7.78 -4.34 -0.46
CA ALA A 178 -8.69 -5.35 -0.97
C ALA A 178 -9.57 -5.94 0.14
N ALA A 179 -8.98 -6.22 1.31
CA ALA A 179 -9.71 -6.79 2.44
C ALA A 179 -10.92 -5.93 2.86
N ILE A 180 -10.70 -4.64 3.13
CA ILE A 180 -11.78 -3.77 3.64
C ILE A 180 -12.80 -3.47 2.53
N ALA A 181 -12.38 -3.38 1.26
CA ALA A 181 -13.29 -3.15 0.13
C ALA A 181 -14.37 -4.24 0.03
N TYR A 182 -13.97 -5.51 0.10
CA TYR A 182 -14.92 -6.63 0.01
C TYR A 182 -15.68 -6.91 1.31
N LEU A 183 -15.10 -6.61 2.47
CA LEU A 183 -15.74 -6.88 3.76
C LEU A 183 -16.72 -5.78 4.20
N TYR A 184 -16.38 -4.51 3.99
CA TYR A 184 -17.05 -3.41 4.70
C TYR A 184 -17.69 -2.35 3.79
N TYR A 185 -17.38 -2.33 2.49
CA TYR A 185 -18.06 -1.43 1.54
C TYR A 185 -19.23 -2.12 0.86
N ALA A 186 -20.36 -1.42 0.72
CA ALA A 186 -21.54 -1.94 0.01
C ALA A 186 -21.21 -2.32 -1.45
N SER A 187 -20.31 -1.58 -2.09
CA SER A 187 -19.75 -1.84 -3.41
C SER A 187 -18.21 -1.90 -3.30
N PRO A 188 -17.52 -3.01 -3.65
CA PRO A 188 -16.06 -3.08 -3.49
C PRO A 188 -15.32 -2.07 -4.39
N ALA A 189 -15.96 -1.66 -5.50
CA ALA A 189 -15.46 -0.63 -6.39
C ALA A 189 -15.38 0.75 -5.71
N ALA A 190 -16.20 1.00 -4.68
CA ALA A 190 -16.25 2.30 -3.98
C ALA A 190 -14.99 2.58 -3.16
N ARG A 191 -14.17 1.55 -2.93
CA ARG A 191 -12.81 1.69 -2.42
C ARG A 191 -11.81 1.34 -3.54
N PRO A 192 -11.36 2.33 -4.34
CA PRO A 192 -10.43 2.08 -5.43
C PRO A 192 -9.09 1.59 -4.88
N ARG A 193 -8.44 0.70 -5.64
CA ARG A 193 -7.18 0.05 -5.25
C ARG A 193 -6.21 0.08 -6.43
N GLY A 194 -4.96 0.44 -6.16
CA GLY A 194 -3.89 0.32 -7.16
C GLY A 194 -3.42 -1.13 -7.32
N ASP A 195 -3.39 -1.85 -6.20
CA ASP A 195 -2.86 -3.19 -6.04
C ASP A 195 -3.78 -4.04 -5.14
N THR A 196 -3.46 -5.33 -5.07
CA THR A 196 -3.99 -6.24 -4.05
C THR A 196 -2.84 -6.87 -3.28
N ASP A 197 -2.83 -6.69 -1.97
CA ASP A 197 -1.86 -7.34 -1.08
C ASP A 197 -2.36 -8.73 -0.65
N LEU A 198 -1.56 -9.77 -0.90
CA LEU A 198 -1.78 -11.13 -0.42
C LEU A 198 -0.66 -11.58 0.51
N LEU A 199 -1.00 -12.21 1.63
CA LEU A 199 -0.04 -12.78 2.57
C LEU A 199 -0.11 -14.31 2.59
N ILE A 200 1.02 -14.96 2.30
CA ILE A 200 1.20 -16.41 2.33
C ILE A 200 2.22 -16.82 3.40
N ASP A 201 2.38 -18.12 3.65
CA ASP A 201 3.52 -18.59 4.42
C ASP A 201 4.78 -18.56 3.55
N GLN A 202 5.93 -18.30 4.16
CA GLN A 202 7.21 -18.36 3.44
C GLN A 202 7.48 -19.77 2.89
N ALA A 203 7.04 -20.80 3.61
CA ALA A 203 7.18 -22.20 3.17
C ALA A 203 6.44 -22.46 1.83
N ASP A 204 5.36 -21.73 1.57
CA ASP A 204 4.50 -21.92 0.39
C ASP A 204 4.97 -21.12 -0.82
N LEU A 205 6.02 -20.30 -0.69
CA LEU A 205 6.43 -19.33 -1.72
C LEU A 205 6.71 -19.98 -3.07
N SER A 206 7.37 -21.13 -3.10
CA SER A 206 7.65 -21.86 -4.35
C SER A 206 6.37 -22.35 -5.03
N GLN A 207 5.41 -22.85 -4.25
CA GLN A 207 4.13 -23.30 -4.77
C GLN A 207 3.29 -22.11 -5.25
N ALA A 208 3.25 -21.02 -4.48
CA ALA A 208 2.56 -19.80 -4.86
C ALA A 208 3.07 -19.26 -6.21
N ARG A 209 4.39 -19.14 -6.39
CA ARG A 209 4.99 -18.69 -7.66
C ARG A 209 4.56 -19.56 -8.85
N THR A 210 4.53 -20.88 -8.66
CA THR A 210 4.04 -21.82 -9.69
C THR A 210 2.59 -21.56 -10.04
N THR A 211 1.74 -21.35 -9.02
CA THR A 211 0.31 -21.04 -9.20
C THR A 211 0.11 -19.71 -9.92
N PHE A 212 0.80 -18.63 -9.52
CA PHE A 212 0.73 -17.33 -10.19
C PHE A 212 1.07 -17.46 -11.69
N LEU A 213 2.13 -18.19 -12.02
CA LEU A 213 2.53 -18.43 -13.41
C LEU A 213 1.50 -19.24 -14.20
N ALA A 214 0.91 -20.27 -13.58
CA ALA A 214 -0.13 -21.10 -14.19
C ALA A 214 -1.40 -20.29 -14.49
N GLU A 215 -1.78 -19.38 -13.59
CA GLU A 215 -2.88 -18.42 -13.77
C GLU A 215 -2.55 -17.28 -14.75
N GLY A 216 -1.32 -17.23 -15.27
CA GLY A 216 -0.89 -16.29 -16.30
C GLY A 216 -0.36 -14.95 -15.76
N TRP A 217 -0.16 -14.83 -14.45
CA TRP A 217 0.44 -13.65 -13.84
C TRP A 217 1.92 -13.59 -14.20
N VAL A 218 2.40 -12.37 -14.38
CA VAL A 218 3.78 -12.10 -14.75
C VAL A 218 4.45 -11.33 -13.64
N ARG A 219 5.61 -11.81 -13.22
CA ARG A 219 6.39 -11.16 -12.18
C ARG A 219 7.02 -9.86 -12.71
N HIS A 220 6.83 -8.75 -12.00
CA HIS A 220 7.30 -7.43 -12.46
C HIS A 220 8.84 -7.32 -12.47
N THR A 221 9.49 -7.81 -11.41
CA THR A 221 10.95 -7.81 -11.25
C THR A 221 11.45 -9.06 -10.53
N ALA A 222 12.71 -9.42 -10.77
CA ALA A 222 13.40 -10.44 -9.98
C ALA A 222 13.50 -9.98 -8.51
N PRO A 223 13.34 -10.89 -7.53
CA PRO A 223 13.47 -10.54 -6.13
C PRO A 223 14.92 -10.14 -5.86
N GLU A 224 15.12 -9.06 -5.11
CA GLU A 224 16.43 -8.73 -4.61
C GLU A 224 16.72 -9.49 -3.32
N PHE A 225 18.01 -9.65 -3.00
CA PHE A 225 18.39 -10.32 -1.76
C PHE A 225 17.79 -9.59 -0.56
N GLY A 226 16.95 -10.32 0.17
CA GLY A 226 16.30 -9.86 1.39
C GLY A 226 14.86 -9.41 1.22
N ASP A 227 14.34 -9.33 -0.01
CA ASP A 227 12.92 -9.05 -0.25
C ASP A 227 12.03 -10.07 0.46
N LEU A 228 10.95 -9.56 1.03
CA LEU A 228 9.93 -10.30 1.77
C LEU A 228 8.55 -10.17 1.11
N GLN A 229 8.54 -9.63 -0.11
CA GLN A 229 7.37 -9.45 -0.96
C GLN A 229 7.77 -9.49 -2.45
N GLU A 230 6.79 -9.73 -3.33
CA GLU A 230 6.95 -9.76 -4.78
C GLU A 230 5.74 -9.16 -5.48
N THR A 231 5.95 -8.29 -6.47
CA THR A 231 4.86 -7.74 -7.29
C THR A 231 4.64 -8.60 -8.55
N TRP A 232 3.38 -8.97 -8.76
CA TRP A 232 2.88 -9.74 -9.89
C TRP A 232 1.82 -8.96 -10.64
N GLU A 233 1.85 -8.97 -11.96
CA GLU A 233 0.97 -8.20 -12.82
C GLU A 233 0.14 -9.12 -13.73
N MET A 234 -1.11 -8.72 -13.97
CA MET A 234 -2.04 -9.37 -14.89
C MET A 234 -2.72 -8.33 -15.77
N ASP A 235 -2.73 -8.58 -17.08
CA ASP A 235 -3.59 -7.84 -18.01
C ASP A 235 -5.04 -8.35 -17.85
N CYS A 236 -5.89 -7.51 -17.27
CA CYS A 236 -7.29 -7.81 -17.01
C CYS A 236 -8.20 -7.51 -18.22
N GLY A 237 -7.63 -7.04 -19.33
CA GLY A 237 -8.38 -6.59 -20.52
C GLY A 237 -8.64 -5.08 -20.53
N GLY A 238 -8.96 -4.54 -21.70
CA GLY A 238 -9.24 -3.09 -21.86
C GLY A 238 -8.05 -2.19 -21.54
N GLY A 239 -6.81 -2.70 -21.63
CA GLY A 239 -5.60 -1.96 -21.27
C GLY A 239 -5.38 -1.83 -19.76
N MET A 240 -6.14 -2.56 -18.95
CA MET A 240 -6.02 -2.53 -17.49
C MET A 240 -5.04 -3.58 -16.98
N ILE A 241 -4.04 -3.12 -16.25
CA ILE A 241 -3.11 -3.99 -15.54
C ILE A 241 -3.48 -3.96 -14.06
N HIS A 242 -3.60 -5.13 -13.44
CA HIS A 242 -3.74 -5.25 -11.99
C HIS A 242 -2.46 -5.80 -11.40
N ALA A 243 -1.98 -5.17 -10.32
CA ALA A 243 -0.84 -5.63 -9.55
C ALA A 243 -1.32 -6.38 -8.30
N VAL A 244 -0.65 -7.48 -7.98
CA VAL A 244 -0.78 -8.21 -6.73
C VAL A 244 0.59 -8.23 -6.07
N ASP A 245 0.67 -7.68 -4.85
CA ASP A 245 1.85 -7.78 -4.01
C ASP A 245 1.72 -9.03 -3.13
N LEU A 246 2.56 -10.02 -3.39
CA LEU A 246 2.64 -11.28 -2.66
C LEU A 246 3.66 -11.16 -1.54
N HIS A 247 3.19 -11.14 -0.30
CA HIS A 247 3.98 -11.02 0.93
C HIS A 247 4.12 -12.36 1.66
N TRP A 248 5.26 -12.57 2.33
CA TRP A 248 5.41 -13.61 3.37
C TRP A 248 5.83 -13.04 4.72
N GLN A 249 6.07 -11.72 4.78
CA GLN A 249 6.20 -10.92 6.00
C GLN A 249 5.50 -9.59 5.77
N MET A 250 5.01 -8.93 6.83
CA MET A 250 4.27 -7.66 6.70
C MET A 250 5.10 -6.50 6.14
N SER A 251 6.42 -6.58 6.27
CA SER A 251 7.29 -5.54 5.76
C SER A 251 8.70 -6.07 5.55
N ASN A 252 9.41 -5.40 4.64
CA ASN A 252 10.85 -5.52 4.49
C ASN A 252 11.64 -4.95 5.68
N ARG A 253 10.99 -4.16 6.56
CA ARG A 253 11.62 -3.48 7.69
C ARG A 253 11.38 -4.24 8.99
N ALA A 254 12.45 -4.44 9.76
CA ALA A 254 12.40 -5.22 10.98
C ALA A 254 11.52 -4.53 12.03
N MET A 255 11.59 -3.20 12.15
CA MET A 255 10.73 -2.46 13.07
C MET A 255 9.25 -2.63 12.75
N LEU A 256 8.85 -2.52 11.47
CA LEU A 256 7.45 -2.70 11.06
C LEU A 256 6.98 -4.15 11.21
N ARG A 257 7.85 -5.14 10.98
CA ARG A 257 7.54 -6.56 11.24
C ARG A 257 7.24 -6.81 12.72
N ARG A 258 7.97 -6.15 13.62
CA ARG A 258 7.73 -6.22 15.06
C ARG A 258 6.35 -5.67 15.43
N MET A 259 5.94 -4.56 14.82
CA MET A 259 4.61 -3.95 15.04
C MET A 259 3.46 -4.81 14.50
N LEU A 260 3.72 -5.57 13.44
CA LEU A 260 2.73 -6.35 12.70
C LEU A 260 3.18 -7.81 12.56
N PRO A 261 3.21 -8.61 13.64
CA PRO A 261 3.61 -10.01 13.53
C PRO A 261 2.61 -10.79 12.68
N VAL A 262 3.09 -11.54 11.68
CA VAL A 262 2.26 -12.34 10.77
C VAL A 262 1.34 -13.31 11.53
N ALA A 263 1.82 -13.88 12.64
CA ALA A 263 1.05 -14.79 13.48
C ALA A 263 -0.27 -14.17 13.96
N SER A 264 -0.25 -12.90 14.39
CA SER A 264 -1.43 -12.17 14.86
C SER A 264 -2.51 -12.11 13.76
N PHE A 265 -2.10 -11.81 12.53
CA PHE A 265 -2.98 -11.67 11.38
C PHE A 265 -3.54 -13.00 10.88
N ARG A 266 -2.86 -14.11 11.16
CA ARG A 266 -3.31 -15.47 10.82
C ARG A 266 -4.21 -16.09 11.89
N ALA A 267 -4.09 -15.65 13.14
CA ALA A 267 -4.80 -16.23 14.28
C ALA A 267 -6.32 -16.11 14.14
N GLN A 268 -6.81 -14.97 13.64
CA GLN A 268 -8.22 -14.74 13.42
C GLN A 268 -8.46 -14.27 11.99
N ARG A 269 -9.17 -15.10 11.22
CA ARG A 269 -9.44 -14.87 9.80
C ARG A 269 -10.94 -14.73 9.58
N LYS A 270 -11.33 -13.75 8.77
CA LYS A 270 -12.70 -13.55 8.31
C LYS A 270 -12.83 -14.01 6.85
N PRO A 271 -13.88 -14.78 6.50
CA PRO A 271 -14.12 -15.14 5.11
C PRO A 271 -14.56 -13.92 4.29
N VAL A 272 -14.10 -13.83 3.05
CA VAL A 272 -14.38 -12.73 2.11
C VAL A 272 -15.23 -13.26 0.96
N LEU A 273 -16.43 -13.75 1.28
CA LEU A 273 -17.30 -14.51 0.38
C LEU A 273 -17.73 -13.73 -0.88
N ARG A 274 -17.72 -12.39 -0.83
CA ARG A 274 -18.04 -11.53 -1.98
C ARG A 274 -16.95 -11.54 -3.07
N LEU A 275 -15.77 -12.07 -2.76
CA LEU A 275 -14.67 -12.28 -3.71
C LEU A 275 -14.58 -13.74 -4.13
N SER A 276 -14.39 -14.64 -3.17
CA SER A 276 -14.29 -16.10 -3.37
C SER A 276 -14.62 -16.83 -2.05
N PRO A 277 -15.13 -18.08 -2.09
CA PRO A 277 -15.32 -18.91 -0.90
C PRO A 277 -14.00 -19.26 -0.18
N HIS A 278 -12.87 -19.13 -0.87
CA HIS A 278 -11.53 -19.42 -0.36
C HIS A 278 -10.75 -18.15 0.01
N ALA A 279 -11.36 -16.98 -0.16
CA ALA A 279 -10.75 -15.71 0.22
C ALA A 279 -10.92 -15.46 1.73
N PHE A 280 -9.82 -15.10 2.39
CA PHE A 280 -9.79 -14.74 3.80
C PHE A 280 -9.08 -13.41 4.00
N ALA A 281 -9.42 -12.70 5.08
CA ALA A 281 -8.72 -11.51 5.52
C ALA A 281 -8.50 -11.55 7.04
N PRO A 282 -7.57 -10.77 7.59
CA PRO A 282 -7.44 -10.56 9.03
C PRO A 282 -8.72 -10.01 9.66
N ASP A 283 -8.82 -10.12 10.97
CA ASP A 283 -9.88 -9.50 11.75
C ASP A 283 -9.85 -7.94 11.66
N PRO A 284 -10.98 -7.25 11.90
CA PRO A 284 -11.11 -5.81 11.70
C PRO A 284 -10.14 -4.98 12.56
N VAL A 285 -9.78 -5.43 13.77
CA VAL A 285 -8.86 -4.71 14.64
C VAL A 285 -7.48 -4.63 13.98
N LEU A 286 -6.99 -5.77 13.48
CA LEU A 286 -5.70 -5.82 12.81
C LEU A 286 -5.70 -5.15 11.44
N LEU A 287 -6.83 -5.14 10.72
CA LEU A 287 -6.99 -4.34 9.50
C LEU A 287 -6.88 -2.83 9.79
N LEU A 288 -7.44 -2.36 10.91
CA LEU A 288 -7.33 -0.95 11.33
C LEU A 288 -5.88 -0.60 11.67
N VAL A 289 -5.22 -1.40 12.50
CA VAL A 289 -3.82 -1.16 12.88
C VAL A 289 -2.90 -1.17 11.65
N HIS A 290 -3.08 -2.15 10.75
CA HIS A 290 -2.30 -2.23 9.53
C HIS A 290 -2.57 -1.02 8.61
N GLY A 291 -3.83 -0.61 8.48
CA GLY A 291 -4.21 0.59 7.74
C GLY A 291 -3.52 1.85 8.29
N ALA A 292 -3.54 2.05 9.61
CA ALA A 292 -2.93 3.20 10.28
C ALA A 292 -1.40 3.24 10.08
N VAL A 293 -0.72 2.10 10.24
CA VAL A 293 0.72 1.99 9.99
C VAL A 293 1.05 2.30 8.52
N ASN A 294 0.28 1.75 7.59
CA ASN A 294 0.48 1.96 6.16
C ASN A 294 0.20 3.41 5.74
N GLN A 295 -0.86 4.03 6.28
CA GLN A 295 -1.15 5.45 6.07
C GLN A 295 0.00 6.33 6.54
N ALA A 296 0.42 6.18 7.80
CA ALA A 296 1.50 7.00 8.35
C ALA A 296 2.81 6.80 7.56
N TRP A 297 3.06 5.58 7.08
CA TRP A 297 4.18 5.31 6.18
C TRP A 297 4.12 6.13 4.89
N HIS A 298 2.95 6.15 4.22
CA HIS A 298 2.74 6.88 2.97
C HIS A 298 2.70 8.40 3.16
N GLU A 299 2.17 8.90 4.27
CA GLU A 299 2.18 10.34 4.57
C GLU A 299 3.61 10.91 4.59
N HIS A 300 4.58 10.15 5.12
CA HIS A 300 5.98 10.60 5.23
C HIS A 300 6.88 10.24 4.05
N ARG A 301 6.54 9.19 3.28
CA ARG A 301 7.41 8.69 2.19
C ARG A 301 6.77 8.75 0.80
N GLY A 302 5.51 9.16 0.71
CA GLY A 302 4.72 9.22 -0.50
C GLY A 302 4.06 7.90 -0.87
N PHE A 303 3.20 7.96 -1.88
CA PHE A 303 2.52 6.81 -2.48
C PHE A 303 2.30 7.04 -3.97
N TYR A 304 2.06 5.95 -4.70
CA TYR A 304 1.80 6.02 -6.13
C TYR A 304 0.31 6.30 -6.40
N LEU A 305 0.03 7.30 -7.23
CA LEU A 305 -1.25 7.54 -7.86
C LEU A 305 -1.05 7.44 -9.38
N GLY A 306 -1.43 6.30 -9.96
CA GLY A 306 -0.99 5.96 -11.32
C GLY A 306 0.54 5.80 -11.37
N ASP A 307 1.20 6.54 -12.26
CA ASP A 307 2.66 6.51 -12.42
C ASP A 307 3.39 7.63 -11.65
N VAL A 308 2.68 8.31 -10.75
CA VAL A 308 3.17 9.52 -10.04
C VAL A 308 3.36 9.22 -8.58
N VAL A 309 4.52 9.59 -8.04
CA VAL A 309 4.70 9.61 -6.59
C VAL A 309 4.17 10.92 -6.04
N VAL A 310 3.11 10.83 -5.24
CA VAL A 310 2.57 11.98 -4.49
C VAL A 310 3.13 11.93 -3.08
N HIS A 311 3.66 13.07 -2.62
CA HIS A 311 4.20 13.25 -1.28
C HIS A 311 3.32 14.22 -0.50
N GLY A 312 3.11 13.93 0.78
CA GLY A 312 2.27 14.74 1.65
C GLY A 312 0.78 14.57 1.35
N GLY A 313 -0.04 14.78 2.39
CA GLY A 313 -1.50 14.74 2.29
C GLY A 313 -2.12 13.41 2.73
N ARG A 314 -3.22 13.55 3.44
CA ARG A 314 -4.04 12.46 3.94
C ARG A 314 -5.23 12.25 3.01
N ARG A 315 -5.46 11.02 2.58
CA ARG A 315 -6.56 10.72 1.64
C ARG A 315 -7.85 10.48 2.42
N LEU A 316 -8.96 11.09 1.98
CA LEU A 316 -10.27 10.89 2.62
C LEU A 316 -10.71 9.42 2.59
N ILE A 317 -10.35 8.63 1.57
CA ILE A 317 -10.67 7.19 1.55
C ILE A 317 -10.13 6.44 2.78
N TRP A 318 -8.96 6.82 3.31
CA TRP A 318 -8.42 6.19 4.52
C TRP A 318 -9.28 6.51 5.75
N ALA A 319 -9.77 7.74 5.87
CA ALA A 319 -10.73 8.11 6.91
C ALA A 319 -12.05 7.33 6.77
N VAL A 320 -12.54 7.17 5.53
CA VAL A 320 -13.72 6.33 5.23
C VAL A 320 -13.48 4.88 5.65
N ASP A 321 -12.28 4.33 5.44
CA ASP A 321 -11.94 2.98 5.86
C ASP A 321 -12.04 2.79 7.37
N TYR A 322 -11.52 3.75 8.15
CA TYR A 322 -11.65 3.71 9.60
C TYR A 322 -13.11 3.88 10.03
N HIS A 323 -13.91 4.72 9.35
CA HIS A 323 -15.34 4.79 9.59
C HIS A 323 -16.03 3.45 9.37
N MET A 324 -15.75 2.78 8.25
CA MET A 324 -16.36 1.48 7.93
C MET A 324 -15.92 0.39 8.93
N LEU A 325 -14.65 0.39 9.36
CA LEU A 325 -14.13 -0.55 10.34
C LEU A 325 -14.71 -0.31 11.74
N CYS A 326 -14.60 0.92 12.26
CA CYS A 326 -15.00 1.26 13.63
C CYS A 326 -16.49 1.03 13.87
N ARG A 327 -17.34 1.19 12.84
CA ARG A 327 -18.77 0.87 12.93
C ARG A 327 -19.10 -0.60 13.18
N GLN A 328 -18.15 -1.49 12.92
CA GLN A 328 -18.29 -2.92 13.17
C GLN A 328 -17.71 -3.35 14.53
N PHE A 329 -17.05 -2.45 15.25
CA PHE A 329 -16.38 -2.80 16.50
C PHE A 329 -17.39 -2.94 17.63
N THR A 330 -17.32 -4.07 18.31
CA THR A 330 -17.93 -4.25 19.63
C THR A 330 -17.06 -3.62 20.72
N ALA A 331 -17.59 -3.51 21.95
CA ALA A 331 -16.77 -3.10 23.10
C ALA A 331 -15.52 -3.99 23.27
N ALA A 332 -15.64 -5.30 23.02
CA ALA A 332 -14.51 -6.23 23.09
C ALA A 332 -13.46 -5.97 22.00
N ASP A 333 -13.86 -5.52 20.80
CA ASP A 333 -12.92 -5.17 19.74
C ASP A 333 -12.11 -3.91 20.09
N TRP A 334 -12.73 -2.94 20.75
CA TRP A 334 -12.04 -1.75 21.28
C TRP A 334 -11.01 -2.12 22.36
N GLU A 335 -11.38 -2.98 23.30
CA GLU A 335 -10.44 -3.48 24.31
C GLU A 335 -9.26 -4.23 23.67
N ARG A 336 -9.54 -5.07 22.67
CA ARG A 336 -8.50 -5.76 21.90
C ARG A 336 -7.59 -4.79 21.15
N LEU A 337 -8.14 -3.73 20.56
CA LEU A 337 -7.36 -2.71 19.88
C LEU A 337 -6.37 -2.06 20.85
N VAL A 338 -6.84 -1.59 22.01
CA VAL A 338 -5.99 -0.96 23.03
C VAL A 338 -4.91 -1.94 23.53
N ALA A 339 -5.28 -3.20 23.80
CA ALA A 339 -4.34 -4.22 24.23
C ALA A 339 -3.26 -4.50 23.17
N TYR A 340 -3.65 -4.66 21.90
CA TYR A 340 -2.70 -4.86 20.80
C TYR A 340 -1.78 -3.65 20.64
N CYS A 341 -2.35 -2.44 20.63
CA CYS A 341 -1.62 -1.20 20.50
C CYS A 341 -0.59 -0.99 21.60
N THR A 342 -0.94 -1.36 22.83
CA THR A 342 -0.02 -1.33 23.97
C THR A 342 1.10 -2.35 23.81
N ALA A 343 0.76 -3.60 23.47
CA ALA A 343 1.73 -4.68 23.35
C ALA A 343 2.73 -4.47 22.19
N GLN A 344 2.28 -3.87 21.09
CA GLN A 344 3.07 -3.72 19.86
C GLN A 344 3.57 -2.29 19.61
N ASP A 345 3.36 -1.37 20.57
CA ASP A 345 3.71 0.05 20.44
C ASP A 345 3.09 0.70 19.18
N THR A 346 1.85 0.34 18.85
CA THR A 346 1.13 0.91 17.69
C THR A 346 0.06 1.93 18.08
N GLY A 347 -0.10 2.19 19.37
CA GLY A 347 -1.13 3.10 19.89
C GLY A 347 -1.04 4.52 19.34
N ALA A 348 0.16 5.12 19.33
CA ALA A 348 0.35 6.49 18.84
C ALA A 348 0.03 6.65 17.34
N VAL A 349 0.40 5.66 16.51
CA VAL A 349 0.11 5.69 15.07
C VAL A 349 -1.37 5.49 14.78
N VAL A 350 -2.05 4.61 15.54
CA VAL A 350 -3.51 4.44 15.45
C VAL A 350 -4.24 5.69 15.92
N HIS A 351 -3.81 6.29 17.03
CA HIS A 351 -4.35 7.55 17.53
C HIS A 351 -4.23 8.67 16.50
N HIS A 352 -3.07 8.83 15.85
CA HIS A 352 -2.86 9.80 14.77
C HIS A 352 -3.85 9.59 13.62
N ALA A 353 -4.02 8.35 13.16
CA ALA A 353 -4.94 8.01 12.07
C ALA A 353 -6.40 8.30 12.43
N LEU A 354 -6.86 7.92 13.63
CA LEU A 354 -8.23 8.14 14.08
C LEU A 354 -8.52 9.61 14.38
N THR A 355 -7.59 10.34 14.99
CA THR A 355 -7.72 11.80 15.22
C THR A 355 -7.81 12.54 13.88
N GLY A 356 -7.02 12.10 12.90
CA GLY A 356 -7.18 12.56 11.53
C GLY A 356 -8.60 12.32 11.02
N ALA A 357 -9.10 11.09 11.08
CA ALA A 357 -10.44 10.78 10.59
C ALA A 357 -11.57 11.54 11.33
N ILE A 358 -11.38 11.85 12.62
CA ILE A 358 -12.25 12.77 13.36
C ILE A 358 -12.25 14.15 12.68
N GLY A 359 -11.06 14.71 12.42
CA GLY A 359 -10.92 16.02 11.77
C GLY A 359 -11.49 16.07 10.34
N ASP A 360 -11.28 15.02 9.54
CA ASP A 360 -11.74 14.99 8.14
C ASP A 360 -13.26 14.80 8.05
N ILE A 361 -13.77 13.73 8.64
CA ILE A 361 -15.13 13.25 8.37
C ILE A 361 -15.99 13.17 9.63
N GLY A 362 -15.52 13.67 10.78
CA GLY A 362 -16.27 13.61 12.03
C GLY A 362 -16.47 12.18 12.53
N LEU A 363 -15.47 11.31 12.38
CA LEU A 363 -15.52 9.94 12.90
C LEU A 363 -15.90 9.93 14.39
N ALA A 364 -16.96 9.22 14.75
CA ALA A 364 -17.33 9.03 16.14
C ALA A 364 -16.57 7.85 16.75
N LEU A 365 -15.98 8.06 17.93
CA LEU A 365 -15.32 7.03 18.74
C LEU A 365 -16.06 6.92 20.08
N PRO A 366 -16.05 5.76 20.74
CA PRO A 366 -16.50 5.66 22.12
C PRO A 366 -15.66 6.54 23.05
N ASP A 367 -16.28 7.06 24.10
CA ASP A 367 -15.63 7.95 25.06
C ASP A 367 -14.36 7.33 25.67
N GLY A 368 -13.30 8.13 25.74
CA GLY A 368 -12.02 7.73 26.32
C GLY A 368 -11.14 6.79 25.47
N ILE A 369 -11.62 6.28 24.33
CA ILE A 369 -10.81 5.37 23.49
C ILE A 369 -9.58 6.08 22.92
N ALA A 370 -9.71 7.33 22.46
CA ALA A 370 -8.58 8.08 21.92
C ALA A 370 -7.44 8.20 22.96
N ASP A 371 -7.76 8.61 24.18
CA ASP A 371 -6.77 8.78 25.25
C ASP A 371 -6.10 7.45 25.62
N ARG A 372 -6.88 6.36 25.65
CA ARG A 372 -6.37 5.02 25.97
C ARG A 372 -5.42 4.43 24.92
N LEU A 373 -5.43 4.95 23.69
CA LEU A 373 -4.48 4.54 22.66
C LEU A 373 -3.10 5.17 22.85
N LEU A 374 -3.00 6.28 23.57
CA LEU A 374 -1.71 6.93 23.78
C LEU A 374 -0.89 6.18 24.84
N PRO A 375 0.43 6.01 24.61
CA PRO A 375 1.29 5.38 25.60
C PRO A 375 1.40 6.26 26.84
N ALA A 376 1.37 5.66 28.04
CA ALA A 376 1.50 6.39 29.31
C ALA A 376 2.82 7.18 29.42
N SER A 377 3.88 6.74 28.72
CA SER A 377 5.17 7.43 28.65
C SER A 377 5.17 8.67 27.74
N GLY A 378 4.11 8.88 26.94
CA GLY A 378 4.04 9.89 25.90
C GLY A 378 4.98 9.65 24.70
N ARG A 379 5.74 8.55 24.68
CA ARG A 379 6.68 8.20 23.61
C ARG A 379 6.30 6.89 22.93
N SER A 380 6.41 6.87 21.61
CA SER A 380 6.22 5.67 20.80
C SER A 380 7.40 5.49 19.84
N PRO A 381 8.43 4.71 20.21
CA PRO A 381 9.56 4.40 19.34
C PRO A 381 9.16 3.92 17.95
N ALA A 382 8.07 3.15 17.85
CA ALA A 382 7.57 2.66 16.58
C ALA A 382 6.95 3.78 15.72
N PHE A 383 6.19 4.71 16.31
CA PHE A 383 5.67 5.85 15.55
C PHE A 383 6.78 6.84 15.18
N ASP A 384 7.75 7.06 16.08
CA ASP A 384 8.94 7.86 15.80
C ASP A 384 9.71 7.29 14.61
N TYR A 385 9.88 5.96 14.53
CA TYR A 385 10.49 5.29 13.37
C TYR A 385 9.76 5.55 12.05
N ILE A 386 8.42 5.56 12.07
CA ILE A 386 7.62 5.81 10.86
C ILE A 386 7.82 7.25 10.37
N ARG A 387 7.79 8.21 11.29
CA ARG A 387 7.95 9.65 11.04
C ARG A 387 9.38 10.04 10.66
N ASP A 388 10.35 9.29 11.15
CA ASP A 388 11.76 9.60 10.92
C ASP A 388 12.19 9.27 9.49
N THR A 389 12.66 10.30 8.79
CA THR A 389 13.21 10.21 7.43
C THR A 389 14.73 10.05 7.41
N ASP A 390 15.38 10.10 8.59
CA ASP A 390 16.80 9.85 8.73
C ASP A 390 17.13 8.36 8.50
N THR A 391 18.02 8.15 7.53
CA THR A 391 18.34 6.80 7.07
C THR A 391 19.19 6.04 8.07
N LEU A 392 20.09 6.70 8.80
CA LEU A 392 20.94 6.02 9.79
C LEU A 392 20.15 5.68 11.05
N ALA A 393 19.28 6.58 11.49
CA ALA A 393 18.36 6.33 12.60
C ALA A 393 17.42 5.15 12.28
N ASN A 394 16.83 5.11 11.08
CA ASN A 394 16.03 3.98 10.61
C ASN A 394 16.85 2.67 10.58
N ILE A 395 18.09 2.68 10.05
CA ILE A 395 18.96 1.48 10.05
C ILE A 395 19.24 1.01 11.47
N ARG A 396 19.58 1.93 12.38
CA ARG A 396 19.83 1.60 13.80
C ARG A 396 18.61 0.98 14.46
N ALA A 397 17.43 1.55 14.22
CA ALA A 397 16.17 1.03 14.73
C ALA A 397 15.86 -0.37 14.16
N ASP A 398 16.07 -0.59 12.85
CA ASP A 398 15.89 -1.90 12.23
C ASP A 398 16.90 -2.95 12.73
N LEU A 399 18.14 -2.55 13.02
CA LEU A 399 19.14 -3.43 13.65
C LEU A 399 18.75 -3.76 15.09
N GLY A 400 18.29 -2.78 15.86
CA GLY A 400 17.81 -2.99 17.23
C GLY A 400 16.54 -3.86 17.29
N ALA A 401 15.72 -3.85 16.24
CA ALA A 401 14.54 -4.70 16.10
C ALA A 401 14.83 -6.05 15.43
N ALA A 402 16.08 -6.35 15.07
CA ALA A 402 16.42 -7.60 14.39
C ALA A 402 16.35 -8.79 15.35
N GLU A 403 15.48 -9.75 15.05
CA GLU A 403 15.25 -10.95 15.86
C GLU A 403 16.35 -12.02 15.71
N SER A 404 17.26 -11.85 14.74
CA SER A 404 18.37 -12.77 14.49
C SER A 404 19.52 -12.09 13.76
N LEU A 405 20.71 -12.69 13.84
CA LEU A 405 21.90 -12.26 13.11
C LEU A 405 21.67 -12.19 11.59
N MET A 406 20.90 -13.13 11.05
CA MET A 406 20.55 -13.13 9.62
C MET A 406 19.68 -11.92 9.24
N VAL A 407 18.73 -11.54 10.09
CA VAL A 407 17.91 -10.33 9.88
C VAL A 407 18.80 -9.09 9.96
N GLY A 408 19.70 -9.01 10.95
CA GLY A 408 20.67 -7.91 11.08
C GLY A 408 21.58 -7.79 9.85
N ALA A 409 22.14 -8.90 9.36
CA ALA A 409 22.95 -8.94 8.15
C ALA A 409 22.17 -8.45 6.92
N ARG A 410 20.88 -8.79 6.81
CA ARG A 410 20.01 -8.32 5.74
C ARG A 410 19.74 -6.81 5.80
N VAL A 411 19.59 -6.25 7.00
CA VAL A 411 19.46 -4.79 7.20
C VAL A 411 20.72 -4.09 6.72
N LEU A 412 21.91 -4.56 7.13
CA LEU A 412 23.19 -4.01 6.69
C LEU A 412 23.38 -4.14 5.17
N TRP A 413 23.04 -5.29 4.59
CA TRP A 413 23.12 -5.52 3.16
C TRP A 413 22.26 -4.53 2.38
N ARG A 414 21.00 -4.32 2.76
CA ARG A 414 20.09 -3.36 2.13
C ARG A 414 20.54 -1.90 2.29
N ALA A 415 21.18 -1.58 3.40
CA ALA A 415 21.77 -0.26 3.60
C ALA A 415 22.93 -0.03 2.61
N ALA A 416 23.85 -0.98 2.51
CA ALA A 416 25.07 -0.88 1.71
C ALA A 416 24.82 -1.06 0.20
N PHE A 417 23.86 -1.91 -0.20
CA PHE A 417 23.66 -2.34 -1.58
C PHE A 417 22.32 -1.89 -2.15
N ALA A 418 21.87 -0.69 -1.79
CA ALA A 418 20.68 -0.08 -2.37
C ALA A 418 20.72 -0.15 -3.91
N PRO A 419 19.63 -0.59 -4.56
CA PRO A 419 19.51 -0.61 -6.01
C PRO A 419 19.63 0.79 -6.59
N ARG A 420 20.19 0.87 -7.79
CA ARG A 420 20.33 2.16 -8.47
C ARG A 420 18.97 2.82 -8.71
N ALA A 421 17.95 2.07 -9.13
CA ALA A 421 16.61 2.62 -9.36
C ALA A 421 16.07 3.36 -8.12
N GLN A 422 16.09 2.72 -6.94
CA GLN A 422 15.67 3.33 -5.67
C GLN A 422 16.52 4.56 -5.29
N LEU A 423 17.83 4.54 -5.58
CA LEU A 423 18.70 5.70 -5.33
C LEU A 423 18.38 6.88 -6.26
N LEU A 424 17.99 6.60 -7.50
CA LEU A 424 17.63 7.62 -8.48
C LEU A 424 16.25 8.22 -8.21
N GLU A 425 15.29 7.43 -7.73
CA GLU A 425 14.03 7.95 -7.21
C GLU A 425 14.26 8.95 -6.08
N ARG A 426 15.21 8.66 -5.19
CA ARG A 426 15.55 9.56 -4.07
C ARG A 426 16.41 10.75 -4.47
N TYR A 427 17.29 10.60 -5.45
CA TYR A 427 18.25 11.61 -5.89
C TYR A 427 18.19 11.82 -7.42
N PRO A 428 17.05 12.27 -7.97
CA PRO A 428 16.88 12.36 -9.42
C PRO A 428 17.86 13.34 -10.06
N ALA A 429 18.17 14.45 -9.38
CA ALA A 429 19.15 15.44 -9.83
C ALA A 429 20.61 14.90 -9.88
N ALA A 430 20.88 13.76 -9.25
CA ALA A 430 22.19 13.10 -9.25
C ALA A 430 22.22 11.89 -10.18
N ALA A 431 21.36 11.83 -11.21
CA ALA A 431 21.28 10.69 -12.12
C ALA A 431 22.59 10.38 -12.87
N GLY A 432 23.43 11.38 -13.11
CA GLY A 432 24.76 11.20 -13.69
C GLY A 432 25.81 10.61 -12.73
N TRP A 433 25.52 10.49 -11.43
CA TRP A 433 26.50 10.03 -10.46
C TRP A 433 26.70 8.50 -10.52
N PRO A 434 27.94 8.03 -10.32
CA PRO A 434 28.22 6.63 -10.03
C PRO A 434 27.38 6.10 -8.87
N THR A 435 26.88 4.87 -8.96
CA THR A 435 26.04 4.24 -7.92
C THR A 435 26.74 4.22 -6.55
N ALA A 436 28.06 4.06 -6.52
CA ALA A 436 28.85 4.11 -5.29
C ALA A 436 28.73 5.47 -4.57
N LEU A 437 28.77 6.59 -5.31
CA LEU A 437 28.60 7.93 -4.74
C LEU A 437 27.17 8.18 -4.28
N LEU A 438 26.17 7.65 -4.99
CA LEU A 438 24.77 7.71 -4.53
C LEU A 438 24.56 6.95 -3.22
N ARG A 439 25.19 5.77 -3.08
CA ARG A 439 25.19 4.99 -1.83
C ARG A 439 25.91 5.71 -0.70
N ALA A 440 27.09 6.28 -0.98
CA ALA A 440 27.82 7.09 -0.02
C ALA A 440 27.00 8.32 0.43
N ARG A 441 26.35 9.03 -0.50
CA ARG A 441 25.46 10.16 -0.21
C ARG A 441 24.27 9.74 0.67
N ARG A 442 23.66 8.58 0.40
CA ARG A 442 22.57 8.02 1.20
C ARG A 442 22.98 7.81 2.67
N LEU A 443 24.20 7.33 2.91
CA LEU A 443 24.72 7.10 4.26
C LEU A 443 25.27 8.38 4.90
N GLY A 444 25.93 9.23 4.12
CA GLY A 444 26.59 10.46 4.55
C GLY A 444 25.64 11.56 5.00
N GLY A 445 24.44 11.65 4.41
CA GLY A 445 23.41 12.61 4.82
C GLY A 445 22.93 12.45 6.28
N GLY A 446 23.00 11.23 6.83
CA GLY A 446 22.73 10.97 8.24
C GLY A 446 23.95 11.23 9.15
N LEU A 447 25.17 10.99 8.66
CA LEU A 447 26.41 11.26 9.39
C LEU A 447 26.59 12.76 9.66
N LEU A 448 26.29 13.63 8.70
CA LEU A 448 26.34 15.09 8.89
C LEU A 448 25.34 15.60 9.94
N ARG A 449 24.16 14.97 10.07
CA ARG A 449 23.18 15.31 11.11
C ARG A 449 23.55 14.73 12.48
N MET A 450 24.13 13.53 12.52
CA MET A 450 24.67 12.94 13.76
C MET A 450 25.83 13.75 14.33
N LEU A 451 26.72 14.28 13.48
CA LEU A 451 27.86 15.10 13.89
C LEU A 451 27.46 16.55 14.24
N GLY A 452 26.35 17.06 13.69
CA GLY A 452 25.79 18.39 13.98
C GLY A 452 24.84 18.43 15.19
N GLY A 453 25.04 17.56 16.19
CA GLY A 453 24.11 17.32 17.30
C GLY A 453 23.43 18.58 17.87
N ALA A 454 22.11 18.47 18.04
CA ALA A 454 21.28 19.32 18.89
C ALA A 454 21.48 20.84 18.76
N ARG A 455 20.87 21.47 17.74
CA ARG A 455 20.46 22.89 17.77
C ARG A 455 19.46 23.21 16.64
N GLY A 456 18.29 23.75 17.02
CA GLY A 456 17.33 24.45 16.14
C GLY A 456 16.21 23.56 15.60
N ALA A 457 15.03 23.52 16.22
CA ALA A 457 13.95 24.51 16.15
C ALA A 457 13.13 24.43 14.83
N GLN A 458 11.82 24.48 15.04
CA GLN A 458 10.74 24.53 14.07
C GLN A 458 10.99 25.53 12.92
N GLY A 459 10.49 25.23 11.73
CA GLY A 459 10.33 26.20 10.64
C GLY A 459 10.01 25.57 9.29
N PRO A 460 8.94 26.00 8.58
CA PRO A 460 8.29 25.25 7.50
C PRO A 460 8.92 25.51 6.13
N ARG A 461 8.75 24.56 5.20
CA ARG A 461 8.46 24.79 3.78
C ARG A 461 7.66 23.64 3.23
#